data_AF-A0A535A7W9-F1
#
_entry.id   AF-A0A535A7W9-F1
#
_cell.length_a   1.000
_cell.length_b   1.000
_cell.length_c   1.000
_cell.angle_alpha   90.00
_cell.angle_beta   90.00
_cell.angle_gamma   90.00
#
_symmetry.space_group_name_H-M   'P 1'
#
loop_
_entity.id
_entity.type
_entity.pdbx_description
1 polymer ?
#
loop_
_entity_poly.entity_id
_entity_poly.type
_entity_poly.pdbx_seq_one_letter_code
_entity_poly.pdbx_strand_id
1 'polypeptide(L)'
;AGLALEQSGERIASGLGISGVLFGATVLAASTALPEVSTGIASVRMGDYQLAVSDIFGGNAFLLTLFLLAGLIAGRAVLPETTPVDLYLSGLGILLTVVYAWGLVVRPVRRIGPIGIDSAIALALYVIGMIGFATFAGGI
;
A
#
# COMPACT_ATOMS: atom_id res chain seq x y z
N ALA A 1 19.61 0.84 4.59
CA ALA A 1 18.39 1.10 5.39
C ALA A 1 17.36 -0.02 5.24
N GLY A 2 16.96 -0.42 4.02
CA GLY A 2 15.94 -1.46 3.79
C GLY A 2 16.19 -2.81 4.47
N LEU A 3 17.37 -3.41 4.30
CA LEU A 3 17.71 -4.70 4.94
C LEU A 3 17.67 -4.64 6.48
N ALA A 4 18.03 -3.49 7.07
CA ALA A 4 17.99 -3.32 8.52
C ALA A 4 16.54 -3.20 9.03
N LEU A 5 15.65 -2.58 8.24
CA LEU A 5 14.21 -2.50 8.50
C LEU A 5 13.54 -3.87 8.41
N GLU A 6 13.88 -4.65 7.38
CA GLU A 6 13.41 -6.02 7.20
C GLU A 6 13.83 -6.93 8.37
N GLN A 7 15.13 -6.96 8.69
CA GLN A 7 15.67 -7.79 9.77
C GLN A 7 15.15 -7.38 11.16
N SER A 8 14.98 -6.08 11.40
CA SER A 8 14.39 -5.60 12.65
C SER A 8 12.91 -5.92 12.72
N GLY A 9 12.19 -5.80 11.60
CA GLY A 9 10.79 -6.15 11.48
C GLY A 9 10.52 -7.63 11.78
N GLU A 10 11.31 -8.54 11.22
CA GLU A 10 11.16 -9.99 11.46
C GLU A 10 11.40 -10.36 12.93
N ARG A 11 12.38 -9.71 13.58
CA ARG A 11 12.64 -9.89 15.02
C ARG A 11 11.50 -9.37 15.90
N ILE A 12 10.86 -8.28 15.49
CA ILE A 12 9.70 -7.73 16.22
C ILE A 12 8.46 -8.61 15.99
N ALA A 13 8.22 -9.07 14.76
CA ALA A 13 7.11 -9.95 14.42
C ALA A 13 7.16 -11.26 15.23
N SER A 14 8.34 -11.91 15.26
CA SER A 14 8.57 -13.12 16.06
C SER A 14 8.41 -12.88 17.57
N GLY A 15 8.81 -11.71 18.09
CA GLY A 15 8.59 -11.33 19.49
C GLY A 15 7.12 -11.05 19.85
N LEU A 16 6.30 -10.64 18.89
CA LEU A 16 4.87 -10.37 19.06
C LEU A 16 3.97 -11.58 18.77
N GLY A 17 4.54 -12.70 18.31
CA GLY A 17 3.78 -13.88 17.90
C GLY A 17 2.93 -13.65 16.64
N ILE A 18 3.29 -12.67 15.82
CA ILE A 18 2.61 -12.32 14.57
C ILE A 18 3.45 -12.85 13.40
N SER A 19 2.81 -13.34 12.34
CA SER A 19 3.53 -13.78 11.15
C SER A 19 4.30 -12.61 10.51
N GLY A 20 5.52 -12.88 10.03
CA GLY A 20 6.37 -11.87 9.38
C GLY A 20 5.65 -11.19 8.20
N VAL A 21 4.79 -11.95 7.51
CA VAL A 21 3.91 -11.44 6.44
C VAL A 21 2.90 -10.41 6.97
N LEU A 22 2.18 -10.71 8.06
CA LEU A 22 1.19 -9.78 8.61
C LEU A 22 1.86 -8.51 9.14
N PHE A 23 3.04 -8.64 9.75
CA PHE A 23 3.87 -7.51 10.16
C PHE A 23 4.33 -6.68 8.95
N GLY A 24 4.79 -7.34 7.88
CA GLY A 24 5.21 -6.72 6.64
C GLY A 24 4.10 -5.90 5.99
N ALA A 25 2.92 -6.49 5.85
CA ALA A 25 1.75 -5.86 5.23
C ALA A 25 1.14 -4.72 6.05
N THR A 26 1.44 -4.64 7.36
CA THR A 26 0.87 -3.61 8.26
C THR A 26 1.91 -2.61 8.71
N VAL A 27 2.83 -3.03 9.58
CA VAL A 27 3.77 -2.15 10.28
C VAL A 27 4.86 -1.67 9.34
N LEU A 28 5.46 -2.58 8.57
CA LEU A 28 6.53 -2.21 7.65
C LEU A 28 5.99 -1.33 6.53
N ALA A 29 4.86 -1.71 5.92
CA ALA A 29 4.17 -0.92 4.91
C ALA A 29 3.79 0.49 5.41
N ALA A 30 3.25 0.60 6.63
CA ALA A 30 2.95 1.90 7.24
C ALA A 30 4.23 2.73 7.45
N SER A 31 5.31 2.09 7.93
CA SER A 31 6.59 2.77 8.18
C SER A 31 7.20 3.34 6.90
N THR A 32 7.11 2.60 5.80
CA THR A 32 7.62 3.06 4.51
C THR A 32 6.76 4.15 3.87
N ALA A 33 5.47 4.23 4.20
CA ALA A 33 4.54 5.24 3.68
C ALA A 33 4.51 6.55 4.49
N LEU A 34 5.16 6.60 5.66
CA LEU A 34 5.21 7.79 6.51
C LEU A 34 5.80 9.03 5.80
N PRO A 35 6.90 8.92 5.03
CA PRO A 35 7.42 10.06 4.28
C PRO A 35 6.39 10.66 3.31
N GLU A 36 5.68 9.83 2.56
CA GLU A 36 4.66 10.21 1.58
C GLU A 36 3.43 10.82 2.25
N VAL A 37 3.03 10.30 3.41
CA VAL A 37 1.97 10.92 4.22
C VAL A 37 2.41 12.31 4.70
N SER A 38 3.66 12.45 5.11
CA SER A 38 4.22 13.74 5.57
C SER A 38 4.25 14.77 4.44
N THR A 39 4.79 14.41 3.27
CA THR A 39 4.83 15.28 2.08
C THR A 39 3.42 15.58 1.59
N GLY A 40 2.52 14.61 1.55
CA GLY A 40 1.12 14.79 1.17
C GLY A 40 0.38 15.80 2.07
N ILE A 41 0.53 15.70 3.40
CA ILE A 41 -0.06 16.66 4.34
C ILE A 41 0.53 18.05 4.13
N ALA A 42 1.84 18.16 3.92
CA ALA A 42 2.49 19.44 3.66
C ALA A 42 1.96 20.10 2.37
N SER A 43 1.83 19.34 1.27
CA SER A 43 1.30 19.81 0.00
C SER A 43 -0.14 20.30 0.10
N VAL A 44 -1.01 19.56 0.81
CA VAL A 44 -2.39 20.00 1.08
C VAL A 44 -2.42 21.28 1.91
N ARG A 45 -1.56 21.42 2.92
CA ARG A 45 -1.45 22.66 3.71
C ARG A 45 -0.98 23.86 2.89
N MET A 46 -0.15 23.63 1.87
CA MET A 46 0.28 24.64 0.92
C MET A 46 -0.78 24.96 -0.16
N GLY A 47 -1.89 24.21 -0.19
CA GLY A 47 -2.93 24.35 -1.21
C GLY A 47 -2.58 23.70 -2.56
N ASP A 48 -1.46 22.98 -2.63
CA ASP A 48 -1.00 22.31 -3.84
C ASP A 48 -1.49 20.85 -3.89
N TYR A 49 -2.75 20.71 -4.27
CA TYR A 49 -3.38 19.40 -4.43
C TYR A 49 -2.82 18.61 -5.63
N GLN A 50 -2.23 19.28 -6.63
CA GLN A 50 -1.62 18.60 -7.76
C GLN A 50 -0.34 17.89 -7.32
N LEU A 51 0.49 18.58 -6.53
CA LEU A 51 1.70 17.99 -5.93
C LEU A 51 1.35 16.79 -5.04
N ALA A 52 0.34 16.92 -4.17
CA ALA A 52 -0.11 15.83 -3.32
C ALA A 52 -0.55 14.59 -4.11
N VAL A 53 -1.31 14.79 -5.21
CA VAL A 53 -1.75 13.69 -6.07
C VAL A 53 -0.57 13.09 -6.84
N SER A 54 0.31 13.90 -7.43
CA SER A 54 1.44 13.39 -8.19
C SER A 54 2.43 12.60 -7.32
N ASP A 55 2.61 12.99 -6.06
CA ASP A 55 3.48 12.30 -5.11
C ASP A 55 2.95 10.90 -4.77
N ILE A 56 1.67 10.79 -4.41
CA ILE A 56 1.03 9.52 -4.06
C ILE A 56 1.00 8.55 -5.25
N PHE A 57 0.53 9.01 -6.41
CA PHE A 57 0.40 8.13 -7.58
C PHE A 57 1.75 7.86 -8.24
N GLY A 58 2.62 8.87 -8.29
CA GLY A 58 3.98 8.74 -8.84
C GLY A 58 4.84 7.79 -8.01
N GLY A 59 4.82 7.91 -6.68
CA GLY A 59 5.53 7.01 -5.77
C GLY A 59 5.11 5.56 -5.93
N ASN A 60 3.80 5.30 -5.94
CA ASN A 60 3.28 3.94 -6.13
C ASN A 60 3.61 3.35 -7.52
N ALA A 61 3.55 4.15 -8.58
CA ALA A 61 3.93 3.71 -9.92
C ALA A 61 5.46 3.47 -10.05
N PHE A 62 6.26 4.26 -9.34
CA PHE A 62 7.71 4.12 -9.33
C PHE A 62 8.15 2.77 -8.72
N LEU A 63 7.44 2.28 -7.70
CA LEU A 63 7.71 0.95 -7.11
C LEU A 63 7.62 -0.18 -8.13
N LEU A 64 6.62 -0.16 -9.03
CA LEU A 64 6.49 -1.16 -10.09
C LEU A 64 7.68 -1.11 -11.07
N THR A 65 8.16 0.10 -11.36
CA THR A 65 9.33 0.31 -12.22
C THR A 65 10.60 -0.23 -11.55
N LEU A 66 10.76 -0.01 -10.25
CA LEU A 66 11.87 -0.57 -9.47
C LEU A 66 11.81 -2.10 -9.41
N PHE A 67 10.62 -2.68 -9.21
CA PHE A 67 10.46 -4.14 -9.21
C PHE A 67 10.79 -4.75 -10.57
N LEU A 68 10.36 -4.12 -11.66
CA LEU A 68 10.73 -4.55 -13.01
C LEU A 68 12.26 -4.54 -13.19
N LEU A 69 12.91 -3.43 -12.80
CA LEU A 69 14.36 -3.31 -12.90
C LEU A 69 15.08 -4.35 -12.03
N ALA A 70 14.62 -4.56 -10.79
CA ALA A 70 15.16 -5.57 -9.89
C ALA A 70 15.04 -6.98 -10.47
N GLY A 71 13.90 -7.32 -11.07
CA GLY A 71 13.69 -8.60 -11.75
C GLY A 71 14.62 -8.81 -12.94
N LEU A 72 14.83 -7.76 -13.75
CA LEU A 72 15.76 -7.80 -14.89
C LEU A 72 17.21 -8.03 -14.42
N ILE A 73 17.64 -7.36 -13.35
CA ILE A 73 18.99 -7.52 -12.79
C ILE A 73 19.16 -8.90 -12.14
N ALA A 74 18.15 -9.40 -11.43
CA ALA A 74 18.18 -10.70 -10.79
C ALA A 74 18.16 -11.88 -11.78
N GLY A 75 17.73 -11.64 -13.02
CA GLY A 75 17.64 -12.67 -14.07
C GLY A 75 16.63 -13.78 -13.75
N ARG A 76 15.69 -13.53 -12.84
CA ARG A 76 14.67 -14.48 -12.39
C ARG A 76 13.28 -13.85 -12.50
N ALA A 77 12.33 -14.60 -13.06
CA ALA A 77 10.94 -14.21 -13.04
C ALA A 77 10.41 -14.41 -11.61
N VAL A 78 9.77 -13.37 -11.06
CA VAL A 78 9.19 -13.39 -9.71
C VAL A 78 7.79 -14.05 -9.72
N LEU A 79 7.08 -13.99 -10.85
CA LEU A 79 5.71 -14.52 -10.97
C LEU A 79 5.56 -16.01 -10.62
N PRO A 80 6.48 -16.92 -11.00
CA PRO A 80 6.35 -18.35 -10.68
C PRO A 80 6.44 -18.68 -9.18
N GLU A 81 7.02 -17.79 -8.36
CA GLU A 81 7.21 -18.00 -6.92
C GLU A 81 6.15 -17.28 -6.06
N THR A 82 5.06 -16.83 -6.69
CA THR A 82 3.99 -16.08 -6.01
C THR A 82 3.21 -17.00 -5.07
N THR A 83 3.08 -16.59 -3.81
CA THR A 83 2.26 -17.29 -2.81
C THR A 83 0.80 -16.84 -2.86
N PRO A 84 -0.16 -17.60 -2.29
CA PRO A 84 -1.56 -17.17 -2.20
C PRO A 84 -1.76 -15.83 -1.47
N VAL A 85 -0.88 -15.54 -0.51
CA VAL A 85 -0.82 -14.29 0.23
C VAL A 85 -0.46 -13.13 -0.70
N ASP A 86 0.57 -13.30 -1.54
CA ASP A 86 1.00 -12.28 -2.50
C ASP A 86 -0.11 -11.96 -3.50
N LEU A 87 -0.85 -12.99 -3.93
CA LEU A 87 -1.99 -12.84 -4.83
C LEU A 87 -3.14 -12.06 -4.16
N TYR A 88 -3.42 -12.34 -2.89
CA TYR A 88 -4.43 -11.61 -2.12
C TYR A 88 -4.07 -10.13 -1.97
N LEU A 89 -2.85 -9.83 -1.52
CA LEU A 89 -2.39 -8.44 -1.31
C LEU A 89 -2.32 -7.67 -2.62
N SER A 90 -1.85 -8.30 -3.70
CA SER A 90 -1.82 -7.70 -5.04
C SER A 90 -3.23 -7.42 -5.56
N GLY A 91 -4.16 -8.36 -5.38
CA GLY A 91 -5.57 -8.19 -5.73
C GLY A 91 -6.23 -7.03 -4.98
N LEU A 92 -5.97 -6.91 -3.67
CA LEU A 92 -6.44 -5.79 -2.86
C LEU A 92 -5.84 -4.46 -3.36
N GLY A 93 -4.54 -4.42 -3.66
CA GLY A 93 -3.87 -3.24 -4.21
C GLY A 93 -4.46 -2.78 -5.56
N ILE A 94 -4.72 -3.72 -6.47
CA ILE A 94 -5.38 -3.44 -7.76
C ILE A 94 -6.79 -2.89 -7.53
N LEU A 95 -7.58 -3.54 -6.67
CA LEU A 95 -8.94 -3.09 -6.35
C LEU A 95 -8.95 -1.64 -5.84
N LEU A 96 -8.08 -1.30 -4.89
CA LEU A 96 -7.98 0.04 -4.34
C LEU A 96 -7.53 1.05 -5.42
N THR A 97 -6.56 0.68 -6.25
CA THR A 97 -6.09 1.52 -7.35
C THR A 97 -7.20 1.83 -8.34
N VAL A 98 -8.05 0.85 -8.68
CA VAL A 98 -9.21 1.05 -9.56
C VAL A 98 -10.22 2.01 -8.95
N VAL A 99 -10.50 1.88 -7.65
CA VAL A 99 -11.43 2.79 -6.94
C VAL A 99 -10.89 4.22 -6.93
N TYR A 100 -9.59 4.40 -6.68
CA TYR A 100 -8.97 5.72 -6.73
C TYR A 100 -8.92 6.31 -8.15
N ALA A 101 -8.61 5.50 -9.16
CA ALA A 101 -8.63 5.92 -10.56
C ALA A 101 -10.04 6.35 -10.98
N TRP A 102 -11.07 5.60 -10.57
CA TRP A 102 -12.47 5.97 -10.76
C TRP A 102 -12.80 7.33 -10.14
N GLY A 103 -12.43 7.54 -8.87
CA GLY A 103 -12.64 8.82 -8.19
C GLY A 103 -11.96 10.01 -8.88
N LEU A 104 -10.75 9.81 -9.42
CA LEU A 104 -10.03 10.83 -10.18
C LEU A 104 -10.67 11.17 -11.53
N VAL A 105 -11.20 10.18 -12.24
CA VAL A 105 -11.82 10.36 -13.58
C VAL A 105 -13.21 10.94 -13.46
N VAL A 106 -14.04 10.41 -12.56
CA VAL A 106 -15.45 10.78 -12.41
C VAL A 106 -15.62 12.05 -11.57
N ARG A 107 -14.61 12.40 -10.75
CA ARG A 107 -14.59 13.58 -9.86
C ARG A 107 -15.95 13.82 -9.18
N PRO A 108 -16.51 12.84 -8.44
CA PRO A 108 -17.80 13.02 -7.83
C PRO A 108 -17.77 14.17 -6.82
N VAL A 109 -18.68 15.13 -7.01
CA VAL A 109 -18.76 16.37 -6.22
C VAL A 109 -19.25 16.12 -4.78
N ARG A 110 -19.72 14.91 -4.49
CA ARG A 110 -20.30 14.56 -3.19
C ARG A 110 -19.20 14.25 -2.18
N ARG A 111 -19.18 15.04 -1.09
CA ARG A 111 -18.28 14.87 0.07
C ARG A 111 -19.10 14.38 1.26
N ILE A 112 -18.55 13.45 2.03
CA ILE A 112 -19.08 13.08 3.35
C ILE A 112 -18.13 13.72 4.37
N GLY A 113 -18.48 14.92 4.85
CA GLY A 113 -17.60 15.71 5.73
C GLY A 113 -16.33 16.19 5.02
N PRO A 114 -15.13 16.04 5.61
CA PRO A 114 -13.87 16.46 4.98
C PRO A 114 -13.36 15.49 3.89
N ILE A 115 -13.99 14.32 3.72
CA ILE A 115 -13.50 13.23 2.86
C ILE A 115 -14.45 13.04 1.66
N GLY A 116 -13.88 12.84 0.45
CA GLY A 116 -14.64 12.49 -0.74
C GLY A 116 -15.22 11.07 -0.65
N ILE A 117 -16.37 10.81 -1.27
CA ILE A 117 -17.00 9.47 -1.23
C ILE A 117 -16.04 8.39 -1.74
N ASP A 118 -15.23 8.67 -2.76
CA ASP A 118 -14.27 7.70 -3.30
C ASP A 118 -13.22 7.30 -2.27
N SER A 119 -12.69 8.27 -1.51
CA SER A 119 -11.74 8.03 -0.43
C SER A 119 -12.37 7.26 0.73
N ALA A 120 -13.66 7.50 1.03
CA ALA A 120 -14.38 6.75 2.05
C ALA A 120 -14.60 5.28 1.64
N ILE A 121 -14.97 5.04 0.38
CA ILE A 121 -15.12 3.69 -0.18
C ILE A 121 -13.77 2.96 -0.18
N ALA A 122 -12.71 3.63 -0.65
CA ALA A 122 -11.37 3.04 -0.65
C ALA A 122 -10.89 2.69 0.77
N LEU A 123 -11.12 3.58 1.74
CA LEU A 123 -10.78 3.30 3.14
C LEU A 123 -11.57 2.11 3.70
N ALA A 124 -12.86 2.04 3.43
CA ALA A 124 -13.69 0.92 3.87
C ALA A 124 -13.21 -0.40 3.26
N LEU A 125 -12.92 -0.42 1.95
CA LEU A 125 -12.39 -1.59 1.26
C LEU A 125 -11.01 -2.00 1.78
N TYR A 126 -10.15 -1.03 2.09
CA TYR A 126 -8.84 -1.31 2.69
C TYR A 126 -8.99 -1.95 4.08
N VAL A 127 -9.83 -1.38 4.95
CA VAL A 127 -10.05 -1.93 6.31
C VAL A 127 -10.66 -3.33 6.23
N ILE A 128 -11.69 -3.53 5.41
CA ILE A 128 -12.32 -4.85 5.21
C ILE A 128 -11.29 -5.84 4.63
N GLY A 129 -10.53 -5.42 3.62
CA GLY A 129 -9.49 -6.23 2.98
C GLY A 129 -8.40 -6.64 3.96
N MET A 130 -7.97 -5.74 4.85
CA MET A 130 -6.96 -6.00 5.87
C MET A 130 -7.47 -6.87 7.02
N ILE A 131 -8.74 -6.74 7.42
CA ILE A 131 -9.36 -7.65 8.38
C ILE A 131 -9.45 -9.05 7.78
N GLY A 132 -9.93 -9.17 6.54
CA GLY A 132 -9.96 -10.43 5.80
C GLY A 132 -8.56 -11.03 5.67
N PHE A 133 -7.56 -10.19 5.37
CA PHE A 133 -6.16 -10.61 5.31
C PHE A 133 -5.65 -11.15 6.63
N ALA A 134 -5.92 -10.47 7.75
CA ALA A 134 -5.49 -10.92 9.07
C ALA A 134 -6.10 -12.29 9.42
N THR A 135 -7.36 -12.54 9.04
CA THR A 135 -7.99 -13.86 9.23
C THR A 135 -7.43 -14.93 8.29
N PHE A 136 -7.08 -14.57 7.06
CA PHE A 136 -6.50 -15.48 6.07
C PHE A 136 -5.04 -15.84 6.41
N ALA A 137 -4.23 -14.83 6.73
CA ALA A 137 -2.82 -14.99 7.08
C ALA A 137 -2.58 -15.51 8.50
N GLY A 138 -3.55 -15.38 9.41
CA GLY A 138 -3.51 -15.99 10.74
C GLY A 138 -4.00 -17.44 10.76
N GLY A 139 -4.62 -17.92 9.67
CA GLY A 139 -5.05 -19.31 9.50
C GLY A 139 -4.05 -20.21 8.78
N ILE A 140 -2.94 -19.64 8.29
CA ILE A 140 -1.80 -20.32 7.64
C ILE A 140 -0.65 -20.34 8.65
#